data_AF-A0A7V3IUJ6-F1
#
_entry.id   AF-A0A7V3IUJ6-F1
#
_cell.length_a   1.000
_cell.length_b   1.000
_cell.length_c   1.000
_cell.angle_alpha   90.00
_cell.angle_beta   90.00
_cell.angle_gamma   90.00
#
_symmetry.space_group_name_H-M   'P 1'
#
loop_
_entity.id
_entity.type
_entity.pdbx_description
1 polymer ?
#
loop_
_entity_poly.entity_id
_entity_poly.type
_entity_poly.pdbx_seq_one_letter_code
_entity_poly.pdbx_strand_id
1 'polypeptide(L)'
;MESEDLILSIAILFTFIIILLFLGLFFINKRLSKKLWQPFYQTLRQIENFEIDRQQKPVFHNSDVEEFNRLNNSLKKLIEKNSQIYDSQREFVENAAHELQTPIAVLKAKIDTFIQDSDITPKQAEILTAINHSVSRLHRLNKNLLLLSKIDKNQFDKKESFSINALIENQLQFFTEQAKQKNITIHTDFQNDIRINGHKGLTEIMLSNLLLNAIKHNIEKGEINISISEQALVISNTGIDNALPKDKLFKRFSKSNPSEKGAGLGLAIVKKIADTYGWTVSYRFKDGLHRFSVQF
;
A
#
# COMPACT_ATOMS: atom_id res chain seq x y z
N MET A 1 -4.73 -79.09 -31.88
CA MET A 1 -5.57 -77.93 -32.24
C MET A 1 -6.47 -77.54 -31.08
N GLU A 2 -7.39 -78.40 -30.60
CA GLU A 2 -8.31 -78.03 -29.51
C GLU A 2 -7.64 -77.53 -28.21
N SER A 3 -6.50 -78.10 -27.81
CA SER A 3 -5.77 -77.69 -26.60
C SER A 3 -5.05 -76.34 -26.73
N GLU A 4 -4.59 -75.96 -27.92
CA GLU A 4 -3.90 -74.69 -28.16
C GLU A 4 -4.87 -73.51 -28.15
N ASP A 5 -6.05 -73.69 -28.76
CA ASP A 5 -7.12 -72.69 -28.77
C ASP A 5 -7.67 -72.43 -27.36
N LEU A 6 -7.75 -73.48 -26.53
CA LEU A 6 -8.10 -73.36 -25.11
C LEU A 6 -7.07 -72.55 -24.32
N ILE A 7 -5.77 -72.84 -24.49
CA ILE A 7 -4.68 -72.10 -23.81
C ILE A 7 -4.67 -70.63 -24.23
N LEU A 8 -4.83 -70.34 -25.53
CA LEU A 8 -4.87 -68.98 -26.05
C LEU A 8 -6.07 -68.18 -25.49
N SER A 9 -7.25 -68.82 -25.45
CA SER A 9 -8.46 -68.19 -24.92
C SER A 9 -8.33 -67.86 -23.43
N ILE A 10 -7.73 -68.77 -22.65
CA ILE A 10 -7.43 -68.56 -21.23
C ILE A 10 -6.44 -67.40 -21.06
N ALA A 11 -5.37 -67.34 -21.87
CA ALA A 11 -4.39 -66.25 -21.82
C ALA A 11 -4.99 -64.88 -22.15
N ILE A 12 -5.87 -64.80 -23.14
CA ILE A 12 -6.59 -63.56 -23.51
C ILE A 12 -7.49 -63.10 -22.35
N LEU A 13 -8.24 -64.03 -21.75
CA LEU A 13 -9.11 -63.74 -20.60
C LEU A 13 -8.28 -63.20 -19.41
N PHE A 14 -7.18 -63.85 -19.06
CA PHE A 14 -6.29 -63.39 -18.00
C PHE A 14 -5.70 -62.00 -18.30
N THR A 15 -5.25 -61.77 -19.52
CA THR A 15 -4.71 -60.47 -19.94
C THR A 15 -5.76 -59.37 -19.82
N PHE A 16 -6.99 -59.65 -20.25
CA PHE A 16 -8.10 -58.71 -20.14
C PHE A 16 -8.43 -58.38 -18.68
N ILE A 17 -8.49 -59.38 -17.79
CA ILE A 17 -8.72 -59.19 -16.36
C ILE A 17 -7.61 -58.34 -15.73
N ILE A 18 -6.35 -58.58 -16.08
CA ILE A 18 -5.21 -57.80 -15.59
C ILE A 18 -5.33 -56.34 -16.02
N ILE A 19 -5.65 -56.08 -17.29
CA ILE A 19 -5.84 -54.71 -17.80
C ILE A 19 -6.98 -54.01 -17.05
N LEU A 20 -8.10 -54.71 -16.83
CA LEU A 20 -9.25 -54.15 -16.12
C LEU A 20 -8.91 -53.82 -14.65
N LEU A 21 -8.14 -54.69 -13.98
CA LEU A 21 -7.63 -54.43 -12.62
C LEU A 21 -6.69 -53.22 -12.59
N PHE A 22 -5.76 -53.10 -13.55
CA PHE A 22 -4.86 -51.95 -13.64
C PHE A 22 -5.62 -50.64 -13.89
N LEU A 23 -6.61 -50.65 -14.79
CA LEU A 23 -7.46 -49.49 -15.05
C LEU A 23 -8.28 -49.11 -13.81
N GLY A 24 -8.83 -50.11 -13.10
CA GLY A 24 -9.55 -49.89 -11.84
C GLY A 24 -8.67 -49.27 -10.77
N LEU A 25 -7.48 -49.83 -10.53
CA LEU A 25 -6.49 -49.29 -9.60
C LEU A 25 -6.06 -47.88 -9.98
N PHE A 26 -5.80 -47.63 -11.26
CA PHE A 26 -5.45 -46.30 -11.77
C PHE A 26 -6.57 -45.28 -11.50
N PHE A 27 -7.82 -45.64 -11.75
CA PHE A 27 -8.96 -44.74 -11.54
C PHE A 27 -9.20 -44.46 -10.05
N ILE A 28 -9.11 -45.49 -9.19
CA ILE A 28 -9.23 -45.36 -7.73
C ILE A 28 -8.11 -44.48 -7.19
N ASN A 29 -6.86 -44.75 -7.59
CA ASN A 29 -5.70 -43.96 -7.15
C ASN A 29 -5.84 -42.49 -7.54
N LYS A 30 -6.24 -42.22 -8.79
CA LYS A 30 -6.46 -40.84 -9.28
C LYS A 30 -7.57 -40.12 -8.51
N ARG A 31 -8.68 -40.80 -8.20
CA ARG A 31 -9.81 -40.22 -7.45
C ARG A 31 -9.45 -39.98 -5.99
N LEU A 32 -8.82 -40.96 -5.34
CA LEU A 32 -8.41 -40.91 -3.95
C LEU A 32 -7.37 -39.80 -3.73
N SER A 33 -6.36 -39.74 -4.61
CA SER A 33 -5.36 -38.67 -4.60
C SER A 33 -6.01 -37.29 -4.71
N LYS A 34 -6.92 -37.09 -5.68
CA LYS A 34 -7.61 -35.80 -5.83
C LYS A 34 -8.43 -35.41 -4.60
N LYS A 35 -9.16 -36.36 -3.99
CA LYS A 35 -10.00 -36.08 -2.81
C LYS A 35 -9.16 -35.77 -1.58
N LEU A 36 -8.10 -36.55 -1.33
CA LEU A 36 -7.25 -36.38 -0.15
C LEU A 36 -6.43 -35.08 -0.23
N TRP A 37 -5.89 -34.73 -1.40
CA TRP A 37 -5.03 -33.54 -1.54
C TRP A 37 -5.80 -32.23 -1.72
N GLN A 38 -7.07 -32.26 -2.11
CA GLN A 38 -7.85 -31.04 -2.32
C GLN A 38 -7.90 -30.11 -1.08
N PRO A 39 -8.16 -30.61 0.15
CA PRO A 39 -8.10 -29.78 1.36
C PRO A 39 -6.75 -29.08 1.55
N PHE A 40 -5.64 -29.76 1.28
CA PHE A 40 -4.30 -29.17 1.36
C PHE A 40 -4.15 -27.98 0.40
N TYR A 41 -4.52 -28.16 -0.88
CA TYR A 41 -4.46 -27.07 -1.86
C TYR A 41 -5.47 -25.93 -1.60
N GLN A 42 -6.54 -26.19 -0.85
CA GLN A 42 -7.45 -25.15 -0.38
C GLN A 42 -6.79 -24.34 0.74
N THR A 43 -6.20 -25.00 1.75
CA THR A 43 -5.41 -24.34 2.78
C THR A 43 -4.27 -23.53 2.18
N LEU A 44 -3.52 -24.08 1.22
CA LEU A 44 -2.42 -23.37 0.55
C LEU A 44 -2.89 -22.07 -0.10
N ARG A 45 -3.98 -22.12 -0.88
CA ARG A 45 -4.56 -20.92 -1.51
C ARG A 45 -5.06 -19.89 -0.51
N GLN A 46 -5.59 -20.32 0.65
CA GLN A 46 -6.00 -19.41 1.72
C GLN A 46 -4.79 -18.67 2.31
N ILE A 47 -3.67 -19.37 2.50
CA ILE A 47 -2.43 -18.78 3.03
C ILE A 47 -1.75 -17.87 2.01
N GLU A 48 -1.66 -18.27 0.74
CA GLU A 48 -1.03 -17.47 -0.32
C GLU A 48 -1.71 -16.12 -0.54
N ASN A 49 -3.02 -16.04 -0.31
CA ASN A 49 -3.80 -14.82 -0.44
C ASN A 49 -4.01 -14.08 0.90
N PHE A 50 -3.50 -14.63 2.02
CA PHE A 50 -3.66 -14.01 3.33
C PHE A 50 -2.68 -12.86 3.51
N GLU A 51 -3.23 -11.67 3.75
CA GLU A 51 -2.49 -10.48 4.15
C GLU A 51 -2.93 -10.09 5.57
N ILE A 52 -1.97 -9.92 6.49
CA ILE A 52 -2.26 -9.66 7.91
C ILE A 52 -2.95 -8.32 8.16
N ASP A 53 -2.75 -7.35 7.27
CA ASP A 53 -3.35 -6.02 7.32
C ASP A 53 -4.74 -5.97 6.67
N ARG A 54 -5.18 -7.05 6.00
CA ARG A 54 -6.57 -7.21 5.55
C ARG A 54 -7.39 -7.94 6.61
N GLN A 55 -8.61 -7.47 6.85
CA GLN A 55 -9.51 -8.03 7.87
C GLN A 55 -10.08 -9.43 7.53
N GLN A 56 -9.69 -10.04 6.41
CA GLN A 56 -10.16 -11.37 6.03
C GLN A 56 -9.31 -12.45 6.69
N LYS A 57 -9.85 -13.05 7.76
CA LYS A 57 -9.24 -14.22 8.40
C LYS A 57 -9.42 -15.45 7.48
N PRO A 58 -8.37 -16.25 7.28
CA PRO A 58 -8.48 -17.45 6.47
C PRO A 58 -9.38 -18.46 7.17
N VAL A 59 -10.26 -19.09 6.40
CA VAL A 59 -11.18 -20.11 6.89
C VAL A 59 -10.61 -21.47 6.53
N PHE A 60 -10.16 -22.20 7.54
CA PHE A 60 -9.70 -23.58 7.36
C PHE A 60 -10.86 -24.54 7.55
N HIS A 61 -11.00 -25.49 6.62
CA HIS A 61 -12.00 -26.55 6.69
C HIS A 61 -11.39 -27.82 7.28
N ASN A 62 -12.22 -28.63 7.93
CA ASN A 62 -11.80 -29.95 8.40
C ASN A 62 -11.61 -30.89 7.19
N SER A 63 -10.62 -31.76 7.31
CA SER A 63 -10.25 -32.79 6.34
C SER A 63 -10.48 -34.18 6.95
N ASP A 64 -10.69 -35.18 6.09
CA ASP A 64 -10.68 -36.59 6.48
C ASP A 64 -9.27 -37.08 6.90
N VAL A 65 -8.23 -36.25 6.66
CA VAL A 65 -6.82 -36.51 7.00
C VAL A 65 -6.44 -35.78 8.28
N GLU A 66 -6.06 -36.51 9.32
CA GLU A 66 -5.72 -35.98 10.65
C GLU A 66 -4.54 -35.00 10.61
N GLU A 67 -3.50 -35.30 9.82
CA GLU A 67 -2.31 -34.46 9.66
C GLU A 67 -2.66 -33.09 9.11
N PHE A 68 -3.63 -33.02 8.18
CA PHE A 68 -4.11 -31.73 7.63
C PHE A 68 -4.91 -30.94 8.66
N ASN A 69 -5.69 -31.60 9.50
CA ASN A 69 -6.38 -30.94 10.62
C ASN A 69 -5.37 -30.39 11.64
N ARG A 70 -4.32 -31.15 11.97
CA ARG A 70 -3.24 -30.71 12.88
C ARG A 70 -2.44 -29.54 12.31
N LEU A 71 -2.18 -29.54 10.99
CA LEU A 71 -1.56 -28.42 10.28
C LEU A 71 -2.47 -27.18 10.31
N ASN A 72 -3.74 -27.33 9.94
CA ASN A 72 -4.72 -26.24 9.95
C ASN A 72 -4.85 -25.60 11.34
N ASN A 73 -4.88 -26.40 12.40
CA ASN A 73 -4.91 -25.91 13.78
C ASN A 73 -3.63 -25.16 14.19
N SER A 74 -2.46 -25.64 13.77
CA SER A 74 -1.18 -24.97 14.01
C SER A 74 -1.11 -23.63 13.27
N LEU A 75 -1.51 -23.61 12.00
CA LEU A 75 -1.59 -22.39 11.18
C LEU A 75 -2.57 -21.38 11.78
N LYS A 76 -3.76 -21.83 12.19
CA LYS A 76 -4.75 -20.98 12.85
C LYS A 76 -4.17 -20.28 14.08
N LYS A 77 -3.51 -21.03 14.98
CA LYS A 77 -2.87 -20.47 16.17
C LYS A 77 -1.76 -19.47 15.83
N LEU A 78 -0.94 -19.76 14.83
CA LEU A 78 0.12 -18.85 14.37
C LEU A 78 -0.47 -17.56 13.79
N ILE A 79 -1.53 -17.65 13.00
CA ILE A 79 -2.21 -16.50 12.41
C ILE A 79 -2.87 -15.64 13.48
N GLU A 80 -3.58 -16.26 14.43
CA GLU A 80 -4.19 -15.55 15.56
C GLU A 80 -3.14 -14.83 16.41
N LYS A 81 -2.04 -15.51 16.75
CA LYS A 81 -0.93 -14.91 17.49
C LYS A 81 -0.27 -13.77 16.73
N ASN A 82 -0.01 -13.94 15.43
CA ASN A 82 0.58 -12.89 14.61
C ASN A 82 -0.37 -11.69 14.47
N SER A 83 -1.68 -11.92 14.29
CA SER A 83 -2.68 -10.86 14.27
C SER A 83 -2.70 -10.07 15.57
N GLN A 84 -2.66 -10.75 16.72
CA GLN A 84 -2.58 -10.10 18.03
C GLN A 84 -1.32 -9.24 18.16
N ILE A 85 -0.15 -9.78 17.76
CA ILE A 85 1.11 -9.02 17.78
C ILE A 85 1.03 -7.80 16.87
N TYR A 86 0.47 -7.96 15.67
CA TYR A 86 0.30 -6.87 14.71
C TYR A 86 -0.63 -5.78 15.26
N ASP A 87 -1.77 -6.15 15.84
CA ASP A 87 -2.72 -5.21 16.44
C ASP A 87 -2.10 -4.46 17.63
N SER A 88 -1.38 -5.16 18.52
CA SER A 88 -0.66 -4.54 19.63
C SER A 88 0.45 -3.59 19.17
N GLN A 89 1.20 -3.95 18.13
CA GLN A 89 2.19 -3.05 17.53
C GLN A 89 1.55 -1.79 16.95
N ARG A 90 0.39 -1.95 16.29
CA ARG A 90 -0.36 -0.82 15.73
C ARG A 90 -0.86 0.11 16.83
N GLU A 91 -1.46 -0.46 17.89
CA GLU A 91 -1.94 0.31 19.05
C GLU A 91 -0.80 1.05 19.75
N PHE A 92 0.36 0.40 19.93
CA PHE A 92 1.54 1.04 20.48
C PHE A 92 1.98 2.27 19.66
N VAL A 93 2.02 2.15 18.33
CA VAL A 93 2.39 3.27 17.44
C VAL A 93 1.39 4.42 17.55
N GLU A 94 0.09 4.12 17.63
CA GLU A 94 -0.95 5.13 17.79
C GLU A 94 -0.85 5.86 19.12
N ASN A 95 -0.73 5.12 20.22
CA ASN A 95 -0.62 5.67 21.56
C ASN A 95 0.65 6.52 21.68
N ALA A 96 1.80 6.03 21.18
CA ALA A 96 3.04 6.80 21.16
C ALA A 96 2.89 8.10 20.35
N ALA A 97 2.21 8.06 19.19
CA ALA A 97 2.01 9.25 18.39
C ALA A 97 1.04 10.26 19.06
N HIS A 98 0.02 9.79 19.78
CA HIS A 98 -0.85 10.67 20.57
C HIS A 98 -0.10 11.33 21.73
N GLU A 99 0.66 10.55 22.51
CA GLU A 99 1.45 11.04 23.63
C GLU A 99 2.55 12.02 23.20
N LEU A 100 3.10 11.87 22.00
CA LEU A 100 4.08 12.81 21.43
C LEU A 100 3.45 14.12 20.92
N GLN A 101 2.14 14.14 20.64
CA GLN A 101 1.49 15.33 20.08
C GLN A 101 1.50 16.51 21.07
N THR A 102 1.20 16.24 22.33
CA THR A 102 1.16 17.23 23.42
C THR A 102 2.53 17.90 23.67
N PRO A 103 3.63 17.17 23.94
CA PRO A 103 4.93 17.79 24.18
C PRO A 103 5.46 18.53 22.96
N ILE A 104 5.20 18.06 21.73
CA ILE A 104 5.57 18.79 20.51
C ILE A 104 4.81 20.12 20.41
N ALA A 105 3.51 20.13 20.73
CA ALA A 105 2.70 21.35 20.73
C ALA A 105 3.21 22.36 21.78
N VAL A 106 3.56 21.89 22.99
CA VAL A 106 4.14 22.73 24.04
C VAL A 106 5.49 23.31 23.60
N LEU A 107 6.37 22.50 23.00
CA LEU A 107 7.65 22.97 22.45
C LEU A 107 7.44 24.05 21.39
N LYS A 108 6.52 23.83 20.45
CA LYS A 108 6.19 24.81 19.41
C LYS A 108 5.69 26.12 20.02
N ALA A 109 4.76 26.05 20.97
CA ALA A 109 4.22 27.24 21.64
C ALA A 109 5.33 28.04 22.34
N LYS A 110 6.24 27.37 23.05
CA LYS A 110 7.38 28.03 23.71
C LYS A 110 8.33 28.69 22.72
N ILE A 111 8.62 28.03 21.60
CA ILE A 111 9.45 28.61 20.53
C ILE A 111 8.76 29.83 19.91
N ASP A 112 7.46 29.73 19.61
CA ASP A 112 6.69 30.83 19.04
C ASP A 112 6.66 32.04 20.00
N THR A 113 6.51 31.81 21.32
CA THR A 113 6.63 32.86 22.35
C THR A 113 8.02 33.48 22.37
N PHE A 114 9.08 32.66 22.33
CA PHE A 114 10.45 33.17 22.40
C PHE A 114 10.82 33.98 21.15
N ILE A 115 10.31 33.62 19.96
CA ILE A 115 10.50 34.38 18.72
C ILE A 115 9.83 35.77 18.76
N GLN A 116 8.80 35.95 19.60
CA GLN A 116 8.11 37.22 19.75
C GLN A 116 8.81 38.18 20.74
N ASP A 117 9.83 37.71 21.45
CA ASP A 117 10.59 38.54 22.39
C ASP A 117 11.49 39.54 21.63
N SER A 118 11.56 40.78 22.13
CA SER A 118 12.22 41.89 21.43
C SER A 118 13.75 41.89 21.56
N ASP A 119 14.31 41.13 22.50
CA ASP A 119 15.75 41.16 22.84
C ASP A 119 16.58 40.00 22.24
N ILE A 120 16.12 39.40 21.14
CA ILE A 120 16.79 38.26 20.51
C ILE A 120 17.97 38.73 19.65
N THR A 121 19.16 38.22 19.92
CA THR A 121 20.34 38.45 19.05
C THR A 121 20.19 37.72 17.71
N PRO A 122 20.84 38.19 16.62
CA PRO A 122 20.79 37.52 15.31
C PRO A 122 21.18 36.03 15.37
N LYS A 123 22.17 35.67 16.20
CA LYS A 123 22.60 34.28 16.39
C LYS A 123 21.54 33.43 17.09
N GLN A 124 20.84 33.99 18.08
CA GLN A 124 19.73 33.30 18.73
C GLN A 124 18.54 33.12 17.77
N ALA A 125 18.25 34.11 16.92
CA ALA A 125 17.20 34.03 15.91
C ALA A 125 17.47 32.90 14.90
N GLU A 126 18.73 32.73 14.47
CA GLU A 126 19.13 31.64 13.58
C GLU A 126 18.92 30.26 14.25
N ILE A 127 19.36 30.12 15.50
CA ILE A 127 19.16 28.89 16.29
C ILE A 127 17.67 28.58 16.47
N LEU A 128 16.85 29.57 16.85
CA LEU A 128 15.40 29.41 17.02
C LEU A 128 14.72 29.00 15.71
N THR A 129 15.14 29.59 14.59
CA THR A 129 14.63 29.22 13.26
C THR A 129 14.97 27.75 12.95
N ALA A 130 16.19 27.31 13.23
CA ALA A 130 16.60 25.91 13.05
C ALA A 130 15.82 24.93 13.97
N ILE A 131 15.60 25.30 15.23
CA ILE A 131 14.79 24.51 16.17
C ILE A 131 13.34 24.46 15.69
N ASN A 132 12.74 25.59 15.30
CA ASN A 132 11.36 25.64 14.82
C ASN A 132 11.15 24.76 13.58
N HIS A 133 12.10 24.78 12.63
CA HIS A 133 12.07 23.86 11.49
C HIS A 133 12.12 22.39 11.90
N SER A 134 12.93 22.05 12.92
CA SER A 134 13.06 20.69 13.43
C SER A 134 11.78 20.22 14.16
N VAL A 135 11.21 21.06 15.03
CA VAL A 135 9.95 20.79 15.74
C VAL A 135 8.78 20.69 14.76
N SER A 136 8.71 21.59 13.78
CA SER A 136 7.69 21.53 12.72
C SER A 136 7.79 20.24 11.89
N ARG A 137 9.02 19.74 11.64
CA ARG A 137 9.24 18.45 10.99
C ARG A 137 8.77 17.29 11.87
N LEU A 138 9.07 17.31 13.18
CA LEU A 138 8.59 16.30 14.14
C LEU A 138 7.06 16.29 14.24
N HIS A 139 6.44 17.47 14.29
CA HIS A 139 4.97 17.59 14.30
C HIS A 139 4.33 16.96 13.08
N ARG A 140 4.88 17.22 11.89
CA ARG A 140 4.39 16.62 10.63
C ARG A 140 4.60 15.10 10.61
N LEU A 141 5.73 14.61 11.11
CA LEU A 141 5.99 13.17 11.26
C LEU A 141 4.92 12.52 12.15
N ASN A 142 4.67 13.11 13.30
CA ASN A 142 3.71 12.62 14.27
C ASN A 142 2.28 12.58 13.71
N LYS A 143 1.85 13.67 13.05
CA LYS A 143 0.55 13.72 12.36
C LYS A 143 0.41 12.66 11.27
N ASN A 144 1.47 12.42 10.50
CA ASN A 144 1.45 11.40 9.45
C ASN A 144 1.34 9.98 10.04
N LEU A 145 1.99 9.70 11.17
CA LEU A 145 1.84 8.42 11.88
C LEU A 145 0.43 8.21 12.40
N LEU A 146 -0.15 9.24 13.04
CA LEU A 146 -1.55 9.19 13.49
C LEU A 146 -2.51 8.94 12.33
N LEU A 147 -2.33 9.65 11.22
CA LEU A 147 -3.14 9.45 10.03
C LEU A 147 -3.06 8.00 9.53
N LEU A 148 -1.85 7.46 9.40
CA LEU A 148 -1.65 6.07 8.97
C LEU A 148 -2.36 5.08 9.90
N SER A 149 -2.26 5.28 11.22
CA SER A 149 -2.95 4.41 12.19
C SER A 149 -4.47 4.48 12.05
N LYS A 150 -5.03 5.68 11.84
CA LYS A 150 -6.47 5.85 11.62
C LYS A 150 -6.96 5.19 10.33
N ILE A 151 -6.16 5.25 9.27
CA ILE A 151 -6.46 4.56 8.01
C ILE A 151 -6.39 3.04 8.22
N ASP A 152 -5.39 2.53 8.93
CA ASP A 152 -5.26 1.11 9.27
C ASP A 152 -6.49 0.59 10.07
N LYS A 153 -7.11 1.43 10.91
CA LYS A 153 -8.33 1.11 11.68
C LYS A 153 -9.65 1.25 10.89
N ASN A 154 -9.62 1.57 9.59
CA ASN A 154 -10.82 1.89 8.80
C ASN A 154 -11.72 2.97 9.43
N GLN A 155 -11.17 3.93 10.18
CA GLN A 155 -11.98 4.99 10.81
C GLN A 155 -12.57 6.01 9.82
N PHE A 156 -12.49 5.75 8.51
CA PHE A 156 -12.92 6.61 7.41
C PHE A 156 -14.04 5.97 6.57
N ASP A 157 -15.04 5.39 7.24
CA ASP A 157 -16.12 4.62 6.61
C ASP A 157 -17.08 5.43 5.71
N LYS A 158 -17.12 6.75 5.85
CA LYS A 158 -17.96 7.61 5.00
C LYS A 158 -17.35 7.77 3.61
N LYS A 159 -17.72 6.85 2.71
CA LYS A 159 -17.47 6.98 1.27
C LYS A 159 -18.53 7.87 0.64
N GLU A 160 -18.10 8.84 -0.14
CA GLU A 160 -18.97 9.70 -0.95
C GLU A 160 -18.46 9.74 -2.40
N SER A 161 -19.37 10.03 -3.34
CA SER A 161 -19.01 10.32 -4.72
C SER A 161 -18.71 11.81 -4.85
N PHE A 162 -17.52 12.18 -5.31
CA PHE A 162 -17.12 13.58 -5.49
C PHE A 162 -16.28 13.76 -6.75
N SER A 163 -16.26 14.98 -7.30
CA SER A 163 -15.42 15.35 -8.44
C SER A 163 -13.96 15.45 -7.99
N ILE A 164 -13.08 14.64 -8.60
CA ILE A 164 -11.63 14.74 -8.35
C ILE A 164 -11.04 15.98 -9.01
N ASN A 165 -11.61 16.43 -10.13
CA ASN A 165 -11.22 17.65 -10.83
C ASN A 165 -11.35 18.86 -9.91
N ALA A 166 -12.54 19.07 -9.35
CA ALA A 166 -12.79 20.16 -8.41
C ALA A 166 -11.88 20.08 -7.17
N LEU A 167 -11.54 18.86 -6.73
CA LEU A 167 -10.63 18.66 -5.61
C LEU A 167 -9.20 19.13 -5.94
N ILE A 168 -8.72 18.79 -7.13
CA ILE A 168 -7.39 19.19 -7.62
C ILE A 168 -7.34 20.71 -7.82
N GLU A 169 -8.34 21.31 -8.46
CA GLU A 169 -8.43 22.76 -8.66
C GLU A 169 -8.35 23.52 -7.32
N ASN A 170 -9.08 23.07 -6.31
CA ASN A 170 -9.02 23.65 -4.97
C ASN A 170 -7.62 23.54 -4.35
N GLN A 171 -6.91 22.42 -4.56
CA GLN A 171 -5.53 22.29 -4.08
C GLN A 171 -4.55 23.20 -4.84
N LEU A 172 -4.74 23.36 -6.14
CA LEU A 172 -3.88 24.18 -6.97
C LEU A 172 -3.89 25.65 -6.55
N GLN A 173 -4.96 26.15 -5.94
CA GLN A 173 -4.99 27.50 -5.35
C GLN A 173 -3.87 27.72 -4.32
N PHE A 174 -3.49 26.68 -3.57
CA PHE A 174 -2.43 26.75 -2.56
C PHE A 174 -1.04 26.38 -3.11
N PHE A 175 -1.00 25.46 -4.07
CA PHE A 175 0.27 24.95 -4.61
C PHE A 175 0.86 25.80 -5.72
N THR A 176 0.04 26.61 -6.39
CA THR A 176 0.51 27.53 -7.44
C THR A 176 1.53 28.53 -6.90
N GLU A 177 1.30 29.10 -5.72
CA GLU A 177 2.25 30.05 -5.11
C GLU A 177 3.57 29.36 -4.70
N GLN A 178 3.51 28.13 -4.18
CA GLN A 178 4.71 27.36 -3.86
C GLN A 178 5.52 26.97 -5.11
N ALA A 179 4.83 26.64 -6.20
CA ALA A 179 5.46 26.34 -7.48
C ALA A 179 6.12 27.59 -8.10
N LYS A 180 5.43 28.75 -8.05
CA LYS A 180 5.96 30.04 -8.51
C LYS A 180 7.25 30.44 -7.80
N GLN A 181 7.36 30.21 -6.48
CA GLN A 181 8.59 30.48 -5.72
C GLN A 181 9.82 29.70 -6.26
N LYS A 182 9.59 28.60 -6.99
CA LYS A 182 10.64 27.79 -7.63
C LYS A 182 10.67 27.94 -9.16
N ASN A 183 9.94 28.91 -9.72
CA ASN A 183 9.75 29.08 -11.16
C ASN A 183 9.18 27.85 -11.86
N ILE A 184 8.37 27.02 -11.19
CA ILE A 184 7.79 25.82 -11.77
C ILE A 184 6.45 26.16 -12.44
N THR A 185 6.26 25.69 -13.68
CA THR A 185 4.99 25.84 -14.41
C THR A 185 4.10 24.62 -14.14
N ILE A 186 2.82 24.84 -13.84
CA ILE A 186 1.84 23.76 -13.66
C ILE A 186 0.89 23.76 -14.86
N HIS A 187 0.76 22.61 -15.51
CA HIS A 187 -0.19 22.35 -16.59
C HIS A 187 -1.26 21.36 -16.12
N THR A 188 -2.51 21.65 -16.45
CA THR A 188 -3.66 20.80 -16.15
C THR A 188 -4.36 20.39 -17.44
N ASP A 189 -4.59 19.09 -17.61
CA ASP A 189 -5.36 18.51 -18.71
C ASP A 189 -6.52 17.67 -18.14
N PHE A 190 -7.72 18.26 -18.14
CA PHE A 190 -8.93 17.66 -17.60
C PHE A 190 -9.89 17.37 -18.75
N GLN A 191 -9.91 16.12 -19.23
CA GLN A 191 -10.73 15.77 -20.39
C GLN A 191 -12.23 15.77 -20.06
N ASN A 192 -12.61 15.33 -18.86
CA ASN A 192 -13.99 15.24 -18.38
C ASN A 192 -14.04 15.53 -16.86
N ASP A 193 -15.22 15.86 -16.32
CA ASP A 193 -15.45 15.90 -14.87
C ASP A 193 -15.54 14.46 -14.32
N ILE A 194 -14.45 13.97 -13.73
CA ILE A 194 -14.35 12.60 -13.24
C ILE A 194 -14.79 12.56 -11.78
N ARG A 195 -15.74 11.66 -11.49
CA ARG A 195 -16.20 11.41 -10.13
C ARG A 195 -15.66 10.09 -9.63
N ILE A 196 -15.11 10.08 -8.42
CA ILE A 196 -14.60 8.88 -7.76
C ILE A 196 -15.34 8.62 -6.45
N ASN A 197 -15.33 7.37 -5.99
CA ASN A 197 -15.91 6.97 -4.72
C ASN A 197 -14.82 6.80 -3.66
N GLY A 198 -14.90 7.54 -2.56
CA GLY A 198 -13.94 7.44 -1.47
C GLY A 198 -14.21 8.45 -0.37
N HIS A 199 -13.27 8.63 0.55
CA HIS A 199 -13.34 9.70 1.54
C HIS A 199 -12.63 10.94 0.98
N LYS A 200 -13.37 12.04 0.77
CA LYS A 200 -12.83 13.27 0.18
C LYS A 200 -11.58 13.76 0.91
N GLY A 201 -11.61 13.85 2.24
CA GLY A 201 -10.46 14.30 3.02
C GLY A 201 -9.21 13.40 2.93
N LEU A 202 -9.36 12.09 2.72
CA LEU A 202 -8.20 11.21 2.50
C LEU A 202 -7.64 11.44 1.09
N THR A 203 -8.52 11.60 0.11
CA THR A 203 -8.12 11.93 -1.26
C THR A 203 -7.40 13.28 -1.31
N GLU A 204 -7.84 14.27 -0.54
CA GLU A 204 -7.13 15.54 -0.39
C GLU A 204 -5.71 15.34 0.14
N ILE A 205 -5.54 14.50 1.17
CA ILE A 205 -4.22 14.19 1.70
C ILE A 205 -3.35 13.47 0.66
N MET A 206 -3.92 12.53 -0.10
CA MET A 206 -3.23 11.83 -1.20
C MET A 206 -2.72 12.82 -2.25
N LEU A 207 -3.60 13.69 -2.75
CA LEU A 207 -3.27 14.73 -3.73
C LEU A 207 -2.19 15.67 -3.21
N SER A 208 -2.33 16.14 -1.98
CA SER A 208 -1.37 17.05 -1.35
C SER A 208 0.02 16.41 -1.27
N ASN A 209 0.11 15.12 -0.91
CA ASN A 209 1.39 14.41 -0.89
C ASN A 209 1.99 14.24 -2.29
N LEU A 210 1.19 13.97 -3.32
CA LEU A 210 1.66 13.87 -4.69
C LEU A 210 2.14 15.22 -5.25
N LEU A 211 1.39 16.30 -5.03
CA LEU A 211 1.73 17.65 -5.47
C LEU A 211 2.97 18.20 -4.75
N LEU A 212 3.06 18.02 -3.42
CA LEU A 212 4.26 18.36 -2.66
C LEU A 212 5.47 17.57 -3.15
N ASN A 213 5.30 16.29 -3.47
CA ASN A 213 6.39 15.48 -4.02
C ASN A 213 6.85 16.04 -5.37
N ALA A 214 5.91 16.34 -6.27
CA ALA A 214 6.18 16.92 -7.58
C ALA A 214 6.93 18.25 -7.48
N ILE A 215 6.51 19.18 -6.63
CA ILE A 215 7.17 20.49 -6.42
C ILE A 215 8.53 20.35 -5.74
N LYS A 216 8.63 19.44 -4.78
CA LYS A 216 9.85 19.27 -3.99
C LYS A 216 10.98 18.69 -4.83
N HIS A 217 10.69 17.67 -5.63
CA HIS A 217 11.67 16.93 -6.44
C HIS A 217 11.78 17.47 -7.87
N ASN A 218 11.20 18.65 -8.14
CA ASN A 218 11.38 19.33 -9.40
C ASN A 218 12.74 20.03 -9.50
N ILE A 219 13.18 20.25 -10.73
CA ILE A 219 14.24 21.19 -11.09
C ILE A 219 13.68 22.62 -11.15
N GLU A 220 14.57 23.60 -11.03
CA GLU A 220 14.20 25.00 -11.24
C GLU A 220 13.79 25.23 -12.70
N LYS A 221 12.76 26.07 -12.93
CA LYS A 221 12.17 26.31 -14.27
C LYS A 221 11.58 25.06 -14.92
N GLY A 222 11.34 24.01 -14.13
CA GLY A 222 10.70 22.79 -14.58
C GLY A 222 9.18 22.92 -14.73
N GLU A 223 8.56 21.80 -15.03
CA GLU A 223 7.12 21.68 -15.23
C GLU A 223 6.50 20.58 -14.37
N ILE A 224 5.21 20.74 -14.07
CA ILE A 224 4.36 19.72 -13.47
C ILE A 224 3.13 19.57 -14.37
N ASN A 225 2.90 18.37 -14.89
CA ASN A 225 1.74 18.07 -15.72
C ASN A 225 0.77 17.18 -14.94
N ILE A 226 -0.48 17.64 -14.80
CA ILE A 226 -1.55 16.95 -14.10
C ILE A 226 -2.63 16.60 -15.13
N SER A 227 -2.84 15.31 -15.37
CA SER A 227 -3.87 14.85 -16.30
C SER A 227 -4.86 13.92 -15.62
N ILE A 228 -6.14 14.06 -15.94
CA ILE A 228 -7.22 13.21 -15.41
C ILE A 228 -7.94 12.55 -16.58
N SER A 229 -8.09 11.24 -16.49
CA SER A 229 -8.88 10.39 -17.40
C SER A 229 -9.92 9.61 -16.60
N GLU A 230 -10.87 8.96 -17.26
CA GLU A 230 -11.94 8.17 -16.60
C GLU A 230 -11.41 7.11 -15.62
N GLN A 231 -10.21 6.59 -15.88
CA GLN A 231 -9.64 5.46 -15.13
C GLN A 231 -8.45 5.86 -14.27
N ALA A 232 -7.88 7.05 -14.45
CA ALA A 232 -6.64 7.40 -13.79
C ALA A 232 -6.39 8.91 -13.64
N LEU A 233 -5.81 9.26 -12.50
CA LEU A 233 -5.08 10.51 -12.28
C LEU A 233 -3.60 10.26 -12.54
N VAL A 234 -2.95 11.16 -13.29
CA VAL A 234 -1.50 11.17 -13.48
C VAL A 234 -0.94 12.52 -13.11
N ILE A 235 0.06 12.53 -12.22
CA ILE A 235 0.86 13.71 -11.89
C ILE A 235 2.28 13.41 -12.31
N SER A 236 2.84 14.28 -13.15
CA SER A 236 4.21 14.17 -13.61
C SER A 236 5.00 15.43 -13.39
N ASN A 237 6.29 15.31 -13.15
CA ASN A 237 7.19 16.43 -12.95
C ASN A 237 8.55 16.17 -13.59
N THR A 238 9.18 17.23 -14.08
CA THR A 238 10.63 17.23 -14.34
C THR A 238 11.40 16.99 -13.04
N GLY A 239 12.63 16.50 -13.12
CA GLY A 239 13.38 16.12 -11.93
C GLY A 239 14.78 15.62 -12.28
N ILE A 240 15.35 14.81 -11.39
CA ILE A 240 16.62 14.13 -11.67
C ILE A 240 16.47 13.20 -12.88
N ASP A 241 17.47 13.21 -13.76
CA ASP A 241 17.43 12.46 -15.02
C ASP A 241 17.75 10.96 -14.84
N ASN A 242 17.12 10.33 -13.86
CA ASN A 242 17.23 8.90 -13.61
C ASN A 242 16.00 8.33 -12.92
N ALA A 243 15.69 7.07 -13.21
CA ALA A 243 14.57 6.39 -12.57
C ALA A 243 14.83 6.18 -11.08
N LEU A 244 13.79 6.40 -10.27
CA LEU A 244 13.82 6.13 -8.84
C LEU A 244 13.66 4.61 -8.56
N PRO A 245 14.27 4.09 -7.48
CA PRO A 245 14.16 2.68 -7.12
C PRO A 245 12.72 2.31 -6.69
N LYS A 246 12.00 1.66 -7.60
CA LYS A 246 10.56 1.34 -7.46
C LYS A 246 10.22 0.61 -6.16
N ASP A 247 11.02 -0.38 -5.77
CA ASP A 247 10.78 -1.25 -4.61
C ASP A 247 10.82 -0.53 -3.25
N LYS A 248 11.33 0.71 -3.25
CA LYS A 248 11.51 1.53 -2.05
C LYS A 248 10.58 2.74 -2.02
N LEU A 249 10.00 3.18 -3.14
CA LEU A 249 9.24 4.44 -3.22
C LEU A 249 8.05 4.53 -2.27
N PHE A 250 7.30 3.44 -2.12
CA PHE A 250 6.08 3.41 -1.31
C PHE A 250 6.30 2.85 0.10
N LYS A 251 7.56 2.57 0.49
CA LYS A 251 7.90 2.09 1.83
C LYS A 251 8.00 3.25 2.81
N ARG A 252 7.53 3.04 4.05
CA ARG A 252 7.61 4.01 5.15
C ARG A 252 9.08 4.35 5.44
N PHE A 253 9.36 5.63 5.69
CA PHE A 253 10.70 6.19 5.98
C PHE A 253 11.73 6.01 4.86
N SER A 254 11.29 5.64 3.66
CA SER A 254 12.17 5.50 2.52
C SER A 254 12.53 6.86 1.93
N LYS A 255 13.80 7.01 1.57
CA LYS A 255 14.33 8.17 0.85
C LYS A 255 15.21 7.69 -0.28
N SER A 256 15.13 8.38 -1.41
CA SER A 256 16.03 8.13 -2.55
C SER A 256 17.44 8.66 -2.26
N ASN A 257 17.56 9.73 -1.46
CA ASN A 257 18.83 10.25 -0.98
C ASN A 257 18.75 10.61 0.52
N PRO A 258 19.66 10.13 1.39
CA PRO A 258 19.67 10.44 2.83
C PRO A 258 19.62 11.94 3.14
N SER A 259 20.24 12.76 2.28
CA SER A 259 20.34 14.22 2.38
C SER A 259 19.03 14.95 2.05
N GLU A 260 18.03 14.26 1.49
CA GLU A 260 16.75 14.88 1.17
C GLU A 260 15.94 15.23 2.42
N LYS A 261 15.46 16.49 2.45
CA LYS A 261 14.55 17.01 3.48
C LYS A 261 13.20 16.31 3.38
N GLY A 262 12.78 15.57 4.40
CA GLY A 262 11.49 14.88 4.38
C GLY A 262 11.43 13.69 5.33
N ALA A 263 10.20 13.24 5.60
CA ALA A 263 9.90 12.13 6.48
C ALA A 263 9.99 10.74 5.81
N GLY A 264 9.90 10.68 4.48
CA GLY A 264 9.75 9.41 3.75
C GLY A 264 8.39 8.73 3.97
N LEU A 265 7.38 9.46 4.45
CA LEU A 265 6.03 8.93 4.72
C LEU A 265 5.00 9.31 3.64
N GLY A 266 5.24 10.33 2.82
CA GLY A 266 4.22 10.87 1.92
C GLY A 266 3.73 9.86 0.88
N LEU A 267 4.64 9.22 0.15
CA LEU A 267 4.26 8.19 -0.82
C LEU A 267 3.71 6.92 -0.14
N ALA A 268 4.14 6.60 1.07
CA ALA A 268 3.55 5.50 1.84
C ALA A 268 2.09 5.80 2.24
N ILE A 269 1.76 7.06 2.56
CA ILE A 269 0.38 7.52 2.79
C ILE A 269 -0.44 7.43 1.50
N VAL A 270 0.12 7.86 0.36
CA VAL A 270 -0.54 7.72 -0.95
C VAL A 270 -0.88 6.26 -1.24
N LYS A 271 0.09 5.34 -1.07
CA LYS A 271 -0.13 3.90 -1.27
C LYS A 271 -1.22 3.37 -0.35
N LYS A 272 -1.18 3.72 0.94
CA LYS A 272 -2.18 3.25 1.90
C LYS A 272 -3.59 3.72 1.55
N ILE A 273 -3.74 5.00 1.18
CA ILE A 273 -5.04 5.56 0.77
C ILE A 273 -5.55 4.87 -0.49
N ALA A 274 -4.69 4.67 -1.49
CA ALA A 274 -5.05 3.95 -2.71
C ALA A 274 -5.54 2.53 -2.40
N ASP A 275 -4.79 1.78 -1.58
CA ASP A 275 -5.13 0.41 -1.20
C ASP A 275 -6.47 0.32 -0.45
N THR A 276 -6.76 1.28 0.43
CA THR A 276 -8.03 1.36 1.16
C THR A 276 -9.26 1.48 0.24
N TYR A 277 -9.10 2.12 -0.92
CA TYR A 277 -10.17 2.31 -1.91
C TYR A 277 -10.10 1.36 -3.11
N GLY A 278 -9.14 0.41 -3.11
CA GLY A 278 -8.94 -0.51 -4.23
C GLY A 278 -8.24 0.12 -5.43
N TRP A 279 -7.69 1.33 -5.28
CA TRP A 279 -6.95 2.02 -6.32
C TRP A 279 -5.53 1.49 -6.42
N THR A 280 -4.94 1.61 -7.62
CA THR A 280 -3.57 1.19 -7.86
C THR A 280 -2.67 2.40 -8.10
N VAL A 281 -1.69 2.61 -7.22
CA VAL A 281 -0.64 3.62 -7.43
C VAL A 281 0.57 3.01 -8.14
N SER A 282 1.10 3.70 -9.14
CA SER A 282 2.29 3.29 -9.89
C SER A 282 3.26 4.44 -10.15
N TYR A 283 4.51 4.10 -10.41
CA TYR A 283 5.56 5.05 -10.79
C TYR A 283 6.27 4.61 -12.08
N ARG A 284 6.48 5.58 -12.97
CA ARG A 284 7.29 5.42 -14.19
C ARG A 284 8.16 6.64 -14.42
N PHE A 285 9.38 6.44 -14.92
CA PHE A 285 10.20 7.50 -15.47
C PHE A 285 10.14 7.39 -16.99
N LYS A 286 9.65 8.42 -17.67
CA LYS A 286 9.49 8.41 -19.14
C LYS A 286 9.59 9.82 -19.68
N ASP A 287 10.34 9.98 -20.77
CA ASP A 287 10.51 11.26 -21.49
C ASP A 287 11.08 12.37 -20.57
N GLY A 288 12.03 12.01 -19.69
CA GLY A 288 12.60 12.95 -18.71
C GLY A 288 11.67 13.32 -17.54
N LEU A 289 10.47 12.74 -17.47
CA LEU A 289 9.47 13.03 -16.45
C LEU A 289 9.27 11.87 -15.48
N HIS A 290 9.23 12.19 -14.19
CA HIS A 290 8.74 11.29 -13.15
C HIS A 290 7.21 11.31 -13.17
N ARG A 291 6.58 10.16 -13.42
CA ARG A 291 5.11 10.03 -13.48
C ARG A 291 4.60 9.15 -12.35
N PHE A 292 3.74 9.71 -11.51
CA PHE A 292 2.96 9.00 -10.52
C PHE A 292 1.52 8.89 -11.03
N SER A 293 0.99 7.68 -11.10
CA SER A 293 -0.41 7.45 -11.52
C SER A 293 -1.21 6.78 -10.40
N VAL A 294 -2.47 7.18 -10.24
CA VAL A 294 -3.45 6.51 -9.39
C VAL A 294 -4.58 6.05 -10.30
N GLN A 295 -4.77 4.74 -10.41
CA GLN A 295 -5.85 4.11 -11.18
C GLN A 295 -7.03 3.83 -10.25
N PHE A 296 -8.22 4.27 -10.61
CA PHE A 296 -9.44 4.15 -9.80
C PHE A 296 -10.19 2.83 -10.02
#